data_AF-L8Y2B2-F1
#
_entry.id   AF-L8Y2B2-F1
#
_cell.length_a   1.000
_cell.length_b   1.000
_cell.length_c   1.000
_cell.angle_alpha   90.00
_cell.angle_beta   90.00
_cell.angle_gamma   90.00
#
_symmetry.space_group_name_H-M   'P 1'
#
loop_
_entity.id
_entity.type
_entity.pdbx_description
1 polymer ?
#
loop_
_entity_poly.entity_id
_entity_poly.type
_entity_poly.pdbx_seq_one_letter_code
_entity_poly.pdbx_strand_id
1 'polypeptide(L)'
;MSQVLFQQLVPLLVKCKDCEESLKFQQGLLVDFLAFPQKFIDLLQQCTQEHAKEIPRFLLQLVSSAPLLDNSPALLNVIETNPFKHLTHLSLKLLPGNDVEIKKFLAGCLKCSKAQVQYQQQHEQQKKDLEMLHQRNIHQLQNRVSELEAANKDLTERKYKGDSTVRELKAKLSAVEEELQRTKQEVLSLRRENSTLDAECHEKEKHINQLQTKVAVLEQEIKDKDQLVLRTKEAFDTIQEQKV
;
A
#
# COMPACT_ATOMS: atom_id res chain seq x y z
N MET A 1 13.25 -13.91 43.03
CA MET A 1 14.57 -14.57 42.91
C MET A 1 14.66 -15.15 41.52
N SER A 2 15.67 -14.77 40.72
CA SER A 2 15.79 -15.24 39.33
C SER A 2 16.05 -16.75 39.28
N GLN A 3 15.54 -17.42 38.25
CA GLN A 3 15.78 -18.84 37.94
C GLN A 3 17.28 -19.22 38.01
N VAL A 4 18.16 -18.23 37.77
CA VAL A 4 19.63 -18.34 37.83
C VAL A 4 20.14 -18.59 39.26
N LEU A 5 19.59 -17.92 40.29
CA LEU A 5 19.97 -18.15 41.69
C LEU A 5 19.58 -19.56 42.15
N PHE A 6 18.44 -20.06 41.69
CA PHE A 6 17.97 -21.42 41.99
C PHE A 6 18.84 -22.50 41.31
N GLN A 7 19.24 -22.31 40.04
CA GLN A 7 20.17 -23.21 39.36
C GLN A 7 21.57 -23.23 40.00
N GLN A 8 21.97 -22.17 40.72
CA GLN A 8 23.27 -22.10 41.41
C GLN A 8 23.24 -22.66 42.83
N LEU A 9 22.07 -22.73 43.48
CA LEU A 9 21.91 -23.27 44.84
C LEU A 9 21.88 -24.81 44.87
N VAL A 10 21.29 -25.44 43.85
CA VAL A 10 21.17 -26.91 43.76
C VAL A 10 22.53 -27.65 43.73
N PRO A 11 23.56 -27.20 43.00
CA PRO A 11 24.88 -27.83 43.01
C PRO A 11 25.63 -27.70 44.35
N LEU A 12 25.26 -26.74 45.20
CA LEU A 12 25.94 -26.47 46.47
C LEU A 12 25.50 -27.40 47.60
N LEU A 13 24.31 -28.00 47.52
CA LEU A 13 23.74 -28.82 48.59
C LEU A 13 24.10 -30.32 48.52
N VAL A 14 24.58 -30.81 47.38
CA VAL A 14 24.80 -32.25 47.16
C VAL A 14 26.20 -32.51 46.61
N LYS A 15 27.21 -32.49 47.50
CA LYS A 15 28.60 -32.85 47.19
C LYS A 15 29.02 -34.25 47.69
N CYS A 16 28.10 -35.10 48.14
CA CYS A 16 28.48 -36.41 48.68
C CYS A 16 27.64 -37.55 48.10
N LYS A 17 28.27 -38.43 47.31
CA LYS A 17 27.69 -39.71 46.85
C LYS A 17 27.48 -40.67 48.04
N ASP A 18 28.37 -40.63 49.03
CA ASP A 18 28.30 -41.50 50.22
C ASP A 18 27.19 -41.08 51.22
N CYS A 19 26.58 -39.91 51.02
CA CYS A 19 25.40 -39.47 51.78
C CYS A 19 24.07 -39.91 51.14
N GLU A 20 24.08 -40.59 49.99
CA GLU A 20 22.86 -40.96 49.25
C GLU A 20 22.01 -41.98 50.02
N GLU A 21 22.62 -43.07 50.47
CA GLU A 21 21.93 -44.14 51.19
C GLU A 21 21.47 -43.66 52.57
N SER A 22 22.29 -42.86 53.24
CA SER A 22 21.95 -42.28 54.54
C SER A 22 20.84 -41.24 54.45
N LEU A 23 20.80 -40.40 53.40
CA LEU A 23 19.72 -39.41 53.22
C LEU A 23 18.39 -40.06 52.84
N LYS A 24 18.39 -41.07 51.94
CA LYS A 24 17.18 -41.85 51.60
C LYS A 24 16.59 -42.54 52.82
N PHE A 25 17.45 -43.15 53.65
CA PHE A 25 17.06 -43.83 54.88
C PHE A 25 16.57 -42.86 55.97
N GLN A 26 17.26 -41.73 56.17
CA GLN A 26 16.92 -40.74 57.22
C GLN A 26 15.66 -39.92 56.90
N GLN A 27 15.33 -39.70 55.63
CA GLN A 27 14.23 -38.83 55.20
C GLN A 27 13.03 -39.60 54.62
N GLY A 28 13.06 -40.93 54.60
CA GLY A 28 11.97 -41.77 54.09
C GLY A 28 11.65 -41.53 52.61
N LEU A 29 12.65 -41.08 51.83
CA LEU A 29 12.47 -40.70 50.42
C LEU A 29 12.39 -41.94 49.54
N LEU A 30 11.19 -42.25 49.01
CA LEU A 30 10.95 -43.34 48.05
C LEU A 30 11.35 -42.99 46.60
N VAL A 31 12.23 -42.01 46.42
CA VAL A 31 12.47 -41.37 45.12
C VAL A 31 13.87 -41.68 44.63
N ASP A 32 14.01 -41.97 43.34
CA ASP A 32 15.30 -42.05 42.66
C ASP A 32 16.11 -40.75 42.88
N PHE A 33 17.41 -40.89 43.15
CA PHE A 33 18.29 -39.78 43.49
C PHE A 33 18.36 -38.72 42.38
N LEU A 34 18.27 -39.15 41.12
CA LEU A 34 18.21 -38.25 39.97
C LEU A 34 16.96 -37.35 39.96
N ALA A 35 15.87 -37.80 40.58
CA ALA A 35 14.61 -37.05 40.67
C ALA A 35 14.50 -36.22 41.97
N PHE A 36 15.40 -36.40 42.94
CA PHE A 36 15.41 -35.64 44.19
C PHE A 36 15.54 -34.13 43.99
N PRO A 37 16.47 -33.60 43.15
CA PRO A 37 16.58 -32.15 42.92
C PRO A 37 15.28 -31.54 42.41
N GLN A 38 14.58 -32.22 41.49
CA GLN A 38 13.31 -31.73 40.96
C GLN A 38 12.23 -31.72 42.04
N LYS A 39 12.09 -32.79 42.84
CA LYS A 39 11.12 -32.81 43.94
C LYS A 39 11.39 -31.76 45.01
N PHE A 40 12.67 -31.50 45.30
CA PHE A 40 13.03 -30.41 46.21
C PHE A 40 12.64 -29.05 45.64
N ILE A 41 12.86 -28.82 44.34
CA ILE A 41 12.40 -27.61 43.65
C ILE A 41 10.88 -27.49 43.73
N ASP A 42 10.12 -28.56 43.47
CA ASP A 42 8.65 -28.54 43.51
C ASP A 42 8.14 -28.17 44.92
N LEU A 43 8.76 -28.70 45.97
CA LEU A 43 8.45 -28.35 47.36
C LEU A 43 8.77 -26.87 47.66
N LEU A 44 9.94 -26.37 47.24
CA LEU A 44 10.31 -24.96 47.42
C LEU A 44 9.38 -24.01 46.64
N GLN A 45 8.90 -24.44 45.47
CA GLN A 45 7.90 -23.69 44.70
C GLN A 45 6.56 -23.64 45.44
N GLN A 46 6.12 -24.74 46.08
CA GLN A 46 4.91 -24.73 46.92
C GLN A 46 5.06 -23.75 48.10
N CYS A 47 6.19 -23.76 48.81
CA CYS A 47 6.47 -22.75 49.84
C CYS A 47 6.43 -21.31 49.28
N THR A 48 6.98 -21.09 48.08
CA THR A 48 6.99 -19.77 47.43
C THR A 48 5.59 -19.32 46.99
N GLN A 49 4.69 -20.24 46.63
CA GLN A 49 3.31 -19.88 46.28
C GLN A 49 2.45 -19.59 47.52
N GLU A 50 2.79 -20.19 48.65
CA GLU A 50 2.04 -20.06 49.91
C GLU A 50 2.51 -18.90 50.80
N HIS A 51 3.75 -18.39 50.63
CA HIS A 51 4.39 -17.46 51.58
C HIS A 51 3.62 -16.16 51.89
N ALA A 52 2.78 -15.68 50.96
CA ALA A 52 2.03 -14.43 51.10
C ALA A 52 0.57 -14.65 51.56
N LYS A 53 0.15 -15.90 51.80
CA LYS A 53 -1.20 -16.21 52.25
C LYS A 53 -1.32 -16.04 53.76
N GLU A 54 -2.50 -15.65 54.23
CA GLU A 54 -2.77 -15.50 55.67
C GLU A 54 -2.56 -16.80 56.44
N ILE A 55 -2.89 -17.95 55.83
CA ILE A 55 -2.70 -19.28 56.39
C ILE A 55 -1.90 -20.13 55.39
N PRO A 56 -0.56 -20.04 55.42
CA PRO A 56 0.29 -20.75 54.46
C PRO A 56 0.23 -22.26 54.72
N ARG A 57 -0.14 -23.03 53.70
CA ARG A 57 -0.15 -24.49 53.77
C ARG A 57 1.24 -25.09 53.77
N PHE A 58 2.21 -24.45 53.12
CA PHE A 58 3.59 -24.89 53.05
C PHE A 58 4.53 -23.82 53.60
N LEU A 59 5.45 -24.25 54.45
CA LEU A 59 6.40 -23.41 55.17
C LEU A 59 7.81 -23.93 54.97
N LEU A 60 8.76 -22.99 54.86
CA LEU A 60 10.19 -23.29 54.86
C LEU A 60 10.78 -22.75 56.17
N GLN A 61 11.33 -23.64 56.99
CA GLN A 61 11.85 -23.31 58.31
C GLN A 61 13.35 -23.60 58.39
N LEU A 62 14.14 -22.65 58.87
CA LEU A 62 15.55 -22.85 59.19
C LEU A 62 15.74 -22.81 60.71
N VAL A 63 16.20 -23.92 61.31
CA VAL A 63 16.38 -24.07 62.75
C VAL A 63 17.87 -24.26 63.05
N SER A 64 18.44 -23.42 63.92
CA SER A 64 19.80 -23.59 64.44
C SER A 64 19.76 -23.99 65.91
N SER A 65 20.58 -24.97 66.30
CA SER A 65 20.64 -25.46 67.69
C SER A 65 21.59 -24.65 68.59
N ALA A 66 22.38 -23.73 68.02
CA ALA A 66 23.35 -22.90 68.74
C ALA A 66 23.52 -21.52 68.10
N PRO A 67 24.03 -20.51 68.83
CA PRO A 67 24.36 -19.20 68.27
C PRO A 67 25.37 -19.29 67.13
N LEU A 68 25.27 -18.37 66.16
CA LEU A 68 25.93 -18.38 64.85
C LEU A 68 27.47 -18.41 64.86
N LEU A 69 28.12 -18.27 66.03
CA LEU A 69 29.57 -18.17 66.17
C LEU A 69 30.30 -19.51 66.10
N ASP A 70 29.60 -20.64 66.27
CA ASP A 70 30.22 -21.95 66.52
C ASP A 70 30.24 -22.92 65.32
N ASN A 71 30.09 -22.41 64.09
CA ASN A 71 29.98 -23.24 62.87
C ASN A 71 28.92 -24.37 63.01
N SER A 72 27.89 -24.15 63.81
CA SER A 72 26.88 -25.16 64.09
C SER A 72 25.99 -25.43 62.87
N PRO A 73 25.61 -26.70 62.64
CA PRO A 73 24.72 -27.03 61.53
C PRO A 73 23.30 -26.49 61.76
N ALA A 74 22.65 -26.08 60.69
CA ALA A 74 21.24 -25.68 60.70
C ALA A 74 20.38 -26.74 59.99
N LEU A 75 19.16 -26.96 60.47
CA LEU A 75 18.18 -27.84 59.83
C LEU A 75 17.23 -26.98 58.98
N LEU A 76 17.19 -27.25 57.68
CA LEU A 76 16.23 -26.69 56.75
C LEU A 76 15.06 -27.66 56.57
N ASN A 77 13.89 -27.28 57.04
CA ASN A 77 12.68 -28.10 57.01
C ASN A 77 11.65 -27.53 56.03
N VAL A 78 11.09 -28.39 55.17
CA VAL A 78 9.86 -28.11 54.43
C VAL A 78 8.70 -28.71 55.20
N ILE A 79 7.75 -27.87 55.64
CA ILE A 79 6.65 -28.27 56.51
C ILE A 79 5.33 -27.97 55.81
N GLU A 80 4.43 -28.95 55.76
CA GLU A 80 3.03 -28.73 55.43
C GLU A 80 2.20 -28.58 56.70
N THR A 81 1.37 -27.54 56.76
CA THR A 81 0.44 -27.29 57.84
C THR A 81 -0.90 -27.96 57.50
N ASN A 82 -1.31 -28.90 58.37
CA ASN A 82 -2.61 -29.54 58.31
C ASN A 82 -3.37 -29.22 59.62
N PRO A 83 -4.70 -29.03 59.60
CA PRO A 83 -5.50 -28.68 60.78
C PRO A 83 -5.24 -29.52 62.05
N PHE A 84 -4.76 -30.76 61.90
CA PHE A 84 -4.53 -31.66 63.02
C PHE A 84 -3.05 -31.82 63.43
N LYS A 85 -2.11 -31.57 62.50
CA LYS A 85 -0.65 -31.73 62.74
C LYS A 85 0.19 -31.08 61.65
N HIS A 86 1.44 -30.79 61.96
CA HIS A 86 2.44 -30.43 60.97
C HIS A 86 3.10 -31.69 60.37
N LEU A 87 3.25 -31.73 59.05
CA LEU A 87 3.97 -32.79 58.33
C LEU A 87 5.29 -32.23 57.79
N THR A 88 6.41 -32.78 58.23
CA THR A 88 7.72 -32.46 57.64
C THR A 88 7.94 -33.30 56.39
N HIS A 89 7.96 -32.65 55.23
CA HIS A 89 8.19 -33.29 53.93
C HIS A 89 9.66 -33.55 53.64
N LEU A 90 10.54 -32.70 54.18
CA LEU A 90 11.98 -32.80 53.98
C LEU A 90 12.71 -32.07 55.11
N SER A 91 13.77 -32.66 55.65
CA SER A 91 14.68 -32.02 56.61
C SER A 91 16.12 -32.19 56.13
N LEU A 92 16.80 -31.08 55.82
CA LEU A 92 18.17 -31.07 55.33
C LEU A 92 19.10 -30.42 56.34
N LYS A 93 20.16 -31.13 56.72
CA LYS A 93 21.21 -30.59 57.57
C LYS A 93 22.19 -29.78 56.73
N LEU A 94 22.17 -28.47 56.92
CA LEU A 94 23.05 -27.52 56.28
C LEU A 94 24.26 -27.23 57.17
N LEU A 95 25.43 -27.16 56.56
CA LEU A 95 26.64 -26.68 57.21
C LEU A 95 26.89 -25.23 56.81
N PRO A 96 27.36 -24.36 57.74
CA PRO A 96 27.79 -23.03 57.38
C PRO A 96 28.95 -23.10 56.38
N GLY A 97 28.92 -22.22 55.38
CA GLY A 97 29.99 -22.15 54.38
C GLY A 97 31.29 -21.68 55.03
N ASN A 98 32.40 -22.36 54.72
CA ASN A 98 33.73 -21.88 55.09
C ASN A 98 34.22 -20.80 54.11
N ASP A 99 35.30 -20.10 54.46
CA ASP A 99 35.90 -19.04 53.63
C ASP A 99 36.18 -19.46 52.19
N VAL A 100 36.57 -20.72 51.95
CA VAL A 100 36.90 -21.22 50.61
C VAL A 100 35.65 -21.33 49.76
N GLU A 101 34.58 -21.94 50.28
CA GLU A 101 33.32 -22.08 49.57
C GLU A 101 32.60 -20.74 49.42
N ILE A 102 32.67 -19.85 50.42
CA ILE A 102 32.12 -18.48 50.32
C ILE A 102 32.86 -17.68 49.24
N LYS A 103 34.21 -17.68 49.24
CA LYS A 103 34.99 -16.98 48.21
C LYS A 103 34.68 -17.53 46.82
N LYS A 104 34.55 -18.85 46.69
CA LYS A 104 34.16 -19.51 45.43
C LYS A 104 32.76 -19.07 44.97
N PHE A 105 31.79 -19.04 45.87
CA PHE A 105 30.44 -18.57 45.59
C PHE A 105 30.44 -17.10 45.13
N LEU A 106 31.10 -16.21 45.88
CA LEU A 106 31.19 -14.79 45.56
C LEU A 106 31.90 -14.54 44.21
N ALA A 107 32.96 -15.28 43.91
CA ALA A 107 33.63 -15.22 42.60
C ALA A 107 32.70 -15.65 41.46
N GLY A 108 31.87 -16.68 41.69
CA GLY A 108 30.81 -17.11 40.76
C GLY A 108 29.77 -16.02 40.53
N CYS A 109 29.25 -15.42 41.61
CA CYS A 109 28.30 -14.31 41.53
C CYS A 109 28.88 -13.12 40.77
N LEU A 110 30.14 -12.75 41.03
CA LEU A 110 30.82 -11.65 40.34
C LEU A 110 30.97 -11.94 38.85
N LYS A 111 31.35 -13.17 38.48
CA LYS A 111 31.46 -13.59 37.07
C LYS A 111 30.11 -13.49 36.35
N CYS A 112 29.04 -14.02 36.96
CA CYS A 112 27.70 -13.97 36.39
C CYS A 112 27.19 -12.54 36.26
N SER A 113 27.38 -11.71 37.28
CA SER A 113 26.98 -10.30 37.25
C SER A 113 27.70 -9.52 36.15
N LYS A 114 29.02 -9.72 35.98
CA LYS A 114 29.78 -9.11 34.87
C LYS A 114 29.27 -9.53 33.50
N ALA A 115 29.01 -10.83 33.30
CA ALA A 115 28.46 -11.33 32.04
C ALA A 115 27.05 -10.76 31.76
N GLN A 116 26.22 -10.64 32.79
CA GLN A 116 24.90 -10.03 32.67
C GLN A 116 24.98 -8.55 32.24
N VAL A 117 25.88 -7.77 32.83
CA VAL A 117 26.09 -6.36 32.45
C VAL A 117 26.56 -6.24 31.00
N GLN A 118 27.51 -7.08 30.58
CA GLN A 118 28.00 -7.08 29.19
C GLN A 118 26.89 -7.43 28.20
N TYR A 119 26.10 -8.47 28.49
CA TYR A 119 24.96 -8.85 27.67
C TYR A 119 23.94 -7.71 27.57
N GLN A 120 23.64 -7.05 28.69
CA GLN A 120 22.71 -5.94 28.72
C GLN A 120 23.21 -4.74 27.92
N GLN A 121 24.51 -4.42 27.98
CA GLN A 121 25.12 -3.36 27.17
C GLN A 121 25.06 -3.69 25.67
N GLN A 122 25.38 -4.92 25.28
CA GLN A 122 25.31 -5.35 23.88
C GLN A 122 23.88 -5.29 23.35
N HIS A 123 22.92 -5.78 24.13
CA HIS A 123 21.50 -5.73 23.77
C HIS A 123 21.01 -4.28 23.61
N GLU A 124 21.38 -3.39 24.53
CA GLU A 124 21.02 -1.97 24.45
C GLU A 124 21.63 -1.29 23.21
N GLN A 125 22.88 -1.65 22.86
CA GLN A 125 23.53 -1.14 21.65
C GLN A 125 22.81 -1.62 20.38
N GLN A 126 22.52 -2.92 20.28
CA GLN A 126 21.79 -3.48 19.14
C GLN A 126 20.40 -2.86 18.98
N LYS A 127 19.71 -2.61 20.11
CA LYS A 127 18.42 -1.92 20.11
C LYS A 127 18.54 -0.50 19.53
N LYS A 128 19.53 0.28 19.97
CA LYS A 128 19.79 1.63 19.44
C LYS A 128 20.13 1.62 17.95
N ASP A 129 20.96 0.67 17.51
CA ASP A 129 21.34 0.55 16.10
C ASP A 129 20.12 0.21 15.22
N LEU A 130 19.25 -0.68 15.70
CA LEU A 130 18.01 -1.03 15.01
C LEU A 130 17.02 0.14 14.98
N GLU A 131 16.89 0.89 16.07
CA GLU A 131 16.06 2.11 16.13
C GLU A 131 16.56 3.17 15.14
N MET A 132 17.87 3.41 15.08
CA MET A 132 18.46 4.33 14.10
C MET A 132 18.21 3.89 12.65
N LEU A 133 18.34 2.59 12.36
CA LEU A 133 18.05 2.04 11.04
C LEU A 133 16.58 2.23 10.65
N HIS A 134 15.66 1.89 11.57
CA HIS A 134 14.22 2.09 11.36
C HIS A 134 13.88 3.56 11.16
N GLN A 135 14.45 4.46 11.94
CA GLN A 135 14.27 5.91 11.75
C GLN A 135 14.72 6.33 10.35
N ARG A 136 15.90 5.92 9.88
CA ARG A 136 16.37 6.24 8.52
C ARG A 136 15.41 5.72 7.45
N ASN A 137 14.94 4.47 7.57
CA ASN A 137 14.01 3.88 6.63
C ASN A 137 12.67 4.62 6.59
N ILE A 138 12.15 5.01 7.76
CA ILE A 138 10.91 5.80 7.87
C ILE A 138 11.08 7.14 7.13
N HIS A 139 12.17 7.86 7.37
CA HIS A 139 12.42 9.13 6.68
C HIS A 139 12.54 8.95 5.16
N GLN A 140 13.23 7.90 4.69
CA GLN A 140 13.34 7.61 3.26
C GLN A 140 11.99 7.29 2.63
N LEU A 141 11.17 6.48 3.29
CA LEU A 141 9.82 6.13 2.82
C LEU A 141 8.90 7.35 2.82
N GLN A 142 8.96 8.20 3.84
CA GLN A 142 8.19 9.44 3.90
C GLN A 142 8.54 10.39 2.75
N ASN A 143 9.84 10.57 2.47
CA ASN A 143 10.28 11.37 1.33
C ASN A 143 9.76 10.78 0.02
N ARG A 144 9.84 9.46 -0.14
CA ARG A 144 9.35 8.79 -1.35
C ARG A 144 7.84 8.93 -1.55
N VAL A 145 7.07 8.86 -0.46
CA VAL A 145 5.61 9.09 -0.51
C VAL A 145 5.32 10.52 -0.94
N SER A 146 5.99 11.51 -0.36
CA SER A 146 5.83 12.94 -0.71
C SER A 146 6.15 13.21 -2.20
N GLU A 147 7.24 12.63 -2.72
CA GLU A 147 7.60 12.71 -4.15
C GLU A 147 6.51 12.12 -5.05
N LEU A 148 5.99 10.94 -4.69
CA LEU A 148 4.96 10.26 -5.47
C LEU A 148 3.63 11.02 -5.42
N GLU A 149 3.26 11.59 -4.27
CA GLU A 149 2.07 12.42 -4.14
C GLU A 149 2.15 13.68 -5.02
N ALA A 150 3.29 14.36 -5.02
CA ALA A 150 3.53 15.51 -5.88
C ALA A 150 3.44 15.15 -7.37
N ALA A 151 4.12 14.07 -7.78
CA ALA A 151 4.08 13.60 -9.17
C ALA A 151 2.67 13.20 -9.61
N ASN A 152 1.89 12.57 -8.72
CA ASN A 152 0.52 12.15 -9.02
C ASN A 152 -0.43 13.36 -9.16
N LYS A 153 -0.24 14.39 -8.33
CA LYS A 153 -0.96 15.65 -8.45
C LYS A 153 -0.67 16.33 -9.81
N ASP A 154 0.59 16.41 -10.20
CA ASP A 154 1.00 16.98 -11.49
C ASP A 154 0.44 16.20 -12.68
N LEU A 155 0.49 14.87 -12.62
CA LEU A 155 -0.08 14.00 -13.66
C LEU A 155 -1.60 14.17 -13.77
N THR A 156 -2.28 14.29 -12.63
CA THR A 156 -3.72 14.53 -12.58
C THR A 156 -4.08 15.88 -13.21
N GLU A 157 -3.34 16.93 -12.91
CA GLU A 157 -3.54 18.25 -13.51
C GLU A 157 -3.30 18.23 -15.03
N ARG A 158 -2.22 17.59 -15.49
CA ARG A 158 -1.94 17.42 -16.92
C ARG A 158 -3.03 16.62 -17.63
N LYS A 159 -3.55 15.57 -16.99
CA LYS A 159 -4.68 14.79 -17.53
C LYS A 159 -5.91 15.67 -17.71
N TYR A 160 -6.31 16.44 -16.69
CA TYR A 160 -7.48 17.33 -16.81
C TYR A 160 -7.31 18.38 -17.90
N LYS A 161 -6.13 18.99 -18.01
CA LYS A 161 -5.80 19.92 -19.10
C LYS A 161 -5.91 19.23 -20.46
N GLY A 162 -5.31 18.05 -20.62
CA GLY A 162 -5.43 17.24 -21.83
C GLY A 162 -6.88 16.92 -22.20
N ASP A 163 -7.69 16.47 -21.24
CA ASP A 163 -9.11 16.14 -21.45
C ASP A 163 -9.92 17.37 -21.87
N SER A 164 -9.62 18.56 -21.34
CA SER A 164 -10.25 19.81 -21.78
C SER A 164 -9.88 20.18 -23.22
N THR A 165 -8.60 20.09 -23.58
CA THR A 165 -8.14 20.37 -24.94
C THR A 165 -8.74 19.38 -25.95
N VAL A 166 -8.80 18.09 -25.59
CA VAL A 166 -9.44 17.08 -26.44
C VAL A 166 -10.92 17.39 -26.66
N ARG A 167 -11.65 17.80 -25.61
CA ARG A 167 -13.06 18.22 -25.74
C ARG A 167 -13.22 19.43 -26.66
N GLU A 168 -12.38 20.44 -26.49
CA GLU A 168 -12.41 21.65 -27.33
C GLU A 168 -12.10 21.33 -28.81
N LEU A 169 -11.04 20.56 -29.07
CA LEU A 169 -10.67 20.17 -30.43
C LEU A 169 -11.74 19.31 -31.10
N LYS A 170 -12.39 18.40 -30.36
CA LYS A 170 -13.53 17.62 -30.88
C LYS A 170 -14.71 18.52 -31.26
N ALA A 171 -15.03 19.52 -30.44
CA ALA A 171 -16.11 20.47 -30.75
C ALA A 171 -15.78 21.30 -32.00
N LYS A 172 -14.55 21.81 -32.11
CA LYS A 172 -14.07 22.53 -33.31
C LYS A 172 -14.12 21.66 -34.56
N LEU A 173 -13.68 20.40 -34.45
CA LEU A 173 -13.71 19.45 -35.57
C LEU A 173 -15.15 19.23 -36.05
N SER A 174 -16.09 18.96 -35.14
CA SER A 174 -17.51 18.78 -35.48
C SER A 174 -18.09 20.03 -36.17
N ALA A 175 -17.77 21.23 -35.69
CA ALA A 175 -18.25 22.47 -36.29
C ALA A 175 -17.73 22.66 -37.73
N VAL A 176 -16.44 22.39 -37.97
CA VAL A 176 -15.84 22.47 -39.30
C VAL A 176 -16.39 21.39 -40.23
N GLU A 177 -16.64 20.19 -39.73
CA GLU A 177 -17.28 19.10 -40.49
C GLU A 177 -18.70 19.48 -40.95
N GLU A 178 -19.47 20.12 -40.08
CA GLU A 178 -20.79 20.64 -40.44
C GLU A 178 -20.72 21.77 -41.47
N GLU A 179 -19.79 22.72 -41.34
CA GLU A 179 -19.57 23.78 -42.34
C GLU A 179 -19.13 23.22 -43.69
N LEU A 180 -18.23 22.23 -43.68
CA LEU A 180 -17.82 21.53 -44.89
C LEU A 180 -19.02 20.84 -45.56
N GLN A 181 -19.93 20.27 -44.77
CA GLN A 181 -21.12 19.63 -45.32
C GLN A 181 -22.11 20.65 -45.90
N ARG A 182 -22.32 21.78 -45.23
CA ARG A 182 -23.15 22.90 -45.73
C ARG A 182 -22.61 23.46 -47.04
N THR A 183 -21.32 23.76 -47.09
CA THR A 183 -20.67 24.29 -48.31
C THR A 183 -20.69 23.29 -49.46
N LYS A 184 -20.51 21.98 -49.19
CA LYS A 184 -20.70 20.93 -50.21
C LYS A 184 -22.12 20.91 -50.78
N GLN A 185 -23.15 21.05 -49.94
CA GLN A 185 -24.54 21.11 -50.38
C GLN A 185 -24.81 22.34 -51.23
N GLU A 186 -24.29 23.50 -50.84
CA GLU A 186 -24.41 24.75 -51.58
C GLU A 186 -23.75 24.67 -52.96
N VAL A 187 -22.52 24.13 -53.05
CA VAL A 187 -21.83 23.89 -54.33
C VAL A 187 -22.65 22.98 -55.25
N LEU A 188 -23.28 21.92 -54.71
CA LEU A 188 -24.15 21.05 -55.50
C LEU A 188 -25.41 21.77 -55.99
N SER A 189 -26.01 22.62 -55.16
CA SER A 189 -27.18 23.43 -55.54
C SER A 189 -26.84 24.40 -56.66
N LEU A 190 -25.77 25.17 -56.50
CA LEU A 190 -25.30 26.14 -57.50
C LEU A 190 -24.94 25.45 -58.82
N ARG A 191 -24.32 24.27 -58.78
CA ARG A 191 -24.03 23.49 -60.00
C ARG A 191 -25.31 23.08 -60.75
N ARG A 192 -26.37 22.70 -60.02
CA ARG A 192 -27.67 22.37 -60.63
C ARG A 192 -28.32 23.61 -61.22
N GLU A 193 -28.36 24.71 -60.47
CA GLU A 193 -28.89 25.99 -60.93
C GLU A 193 -28.17 26.48 -62.19
N ASN A 194 -26.84 26.42 -62.21
CA ASN A 194 -26.05 26.82 -63.37
C ASN A 194 -26.37 25.95 -64.60
N SER A 195 -26.57 24.64 -64.40
CA SER A 195 -26.98 23.74 -65.49
C SER A 195 -28.38 24.07 -66.03
N THR A 196 -29.30 24.49 -65.16
CA THR A 196 -30.65 24.95 -65.55
C THR A 196 -30.57 26.26 -66.33
N LEU A 197 -29.79 27.23 -65.85
CA LEU A 197 -29.59 28.52 -66.52
C LEU A 197 -28.93 28.35 -67.90
N ASP A 198 -27.95 27.45 -68.03
CA ASP A 198 -27.35 27.11 -69.32
C ASP A 198 -28.40 26.57 -70.30
N ALA A 199 -29.29 25.68 -69.85
CA ALA A 199 -30.38 25.15 -70.68
C ALA A 199 -31.39 26.25 -71.09
N GLU A 200 -31.77 27.12 -70.17
CA GLU A 200 -32.64 28.27 -70.47
C GLU A 200 -32.00 29.26 -71.45
N CYS A 201 -30.70 29.51 -71.29
CA CYS A 201 -29.93 30.37 -72.20
C CYS A 201 -29.95 29.78 -73.61
N HIS A 202 -29.71 28.48 -73.74
CA HIS A 202 -29.73 27.79 -75.02
C HIS A 202 -31.11 27.82 -75.70
N GLU A 203 -32.20 27.66 -74.95
CA GLU A 203 -33.56 27.80 -75.48
C GLU A 203 -33.88 29.24 -75.90
N LYS A 204 -33.47 30.24 -75.13
CA LYS A 204 -33.61 31.66 -75.51
C LYS A 204 -32.83 31.98 -76.78
N GLU A 205 -31.61 31.46 -76.92
CA GLU A 205 -30.77 31.64 -78.11
C GLU A 205 -31.41 30.99 -79.34
N LYS A 206 -31.99 29.81 -79.20
CA LYS A 206 -32.80 29.18 -80.25
C LYS A 206 -34.00 30.04 -80.66
N HIS A 207 -34.70 30.66 -79.71
CA HIS A 207 -35.81 31.57 -80.00
C HIS A 207 -35.34 32.85 -80.70
N ILE A 208 -34.21 33.42 -80.28
CA ILE A 208 -33.58 34.57 -80.93
C ILE A 208 -33.26 34.23 -82.39
N ASN A 209 -32.62 33.09 -82.65
CA ASN A 209 -32.28 32.66 -84.01
C ASN A 209 -33.53 32.46 -84.89
N GLN A 210 -34.61 31.90 -84.33
CA GLN A 210 -35.90 31.77 -85.02
C GLN A 210 -36.50 33.13 -85.37
N LEU A 211 -36.49 34.08 -84.43
CA LEU A 211 -36.98 35.44 -84.65
C LEU A 211 -36.13 36.19 -85.68
N GLN A 212 -34.80 36.11 -85.59
CA GLN A 212 -33.88 36.69 -86.58
C GLN A 212 -34.16 36.14 -87.98
N THR A 213 -34.39 34.83 -88.11
CA THR A 213 -34.77 34.22 -89.40
C THR A 213 -36.08 34.80 -89.94
N LYS A 214 -37.11 34.94 -89.08
CA LYS A 214 -38.39 35.55 -89.47
C LYS A 214 -38.23 37.01 -89.88
N VAL A 215 -37.45 37.79 -89.13
CA VAL A 215 -37.15 39.19 -89.45
C VAL A 215 -36.47 39.29 -90.82
N ALA A 216 -35.45 38.48 -91.09
CA ALA A 216 -34.78 38.47 -92.38
C ALA A 216 -35.71 38.12 -93.55
N VAL A 217 -36.64 37.16 -93.36
CA VAL A 217 -37.66 36.83 -94.37
C VAL A 217 -38.59 38.02 -94.61
N LEU A 218 -39.11 38.64 -93.55
CA LEU A 218 -40.00 39.81 -93.68
C LEU A 218 -39.30 41.02 -94.30
N GLU A 219 -38.04 41.27 -93.94
CA GLU A 219 -37.22 42.33 -94.56
C GLU A 219 -37.04 42.08 -96.06
N GLN A 220 -36.80 40.83 -96.47
CA GLN A 220 -36.71 40.46 -97.88
C GLN A 220 -38.06 40.61 -98.60
N GLU A 221 -39.17 40.17 -97.99
CA GLU A 221 -40.52 40.35 -98.55
C GLU A 221 -40.88 41.83 -98.75
N ILE A 222 -40.53 42.70 -97.80
CA ILE A 222 -40.72 44.15 -97.92
C ILE A 222 -39.89 44.68 -99.09
N LYS A 223 -38.62 44.30 -99.18
CA LYS A 223 -37.73 44.71 -100.26
C LYS A 223 -38.24 44.28 -101.63
N ASP A 224 -38.78 43.07 -101.75
CA ASP A 224 -39.37 42.57 -102.99
C ASP A 224 -40.66 43.31 -103.35
N LYS A 225 -41.52 43.61 -102.36
CA LYS A 225 -42.70 44.46 -102.54
C LYS A 225 -42.34 45.87 -102.98
N ASP A 226 -41.33 46.49 -102.38
CA ASP A 226 -40.85 47.83 -102.75
C ASP A 226 -40.32 47.86 -104.19
N GLN A 227 -39.56 46.84 -104.61
CA GLN A 227 -39.12 46.69 -106.00
C GLN A 227 -40.30 46.53 -106.96
N LEU A 228 -41.31 45.75 -106.58
CA LEU A 228 -42.51 45.57 -107.39
C LEU A 228 -43.25 46.90 -107.55
N VAL A 229 -43.44 47.65 -106.46
CA VAL A 229 -44.05 48.98 -106.47
C VAL A 229 -43.27 49.94 -107.38
N LEU A 230 -41.94 49.96 -107.28
CA LEU A 230 -41.08 50.74 -108.17
C LEU A 230 -41.31 50.38 -109.64
N ARG A 231 -41.23 49.10 -110.02
CA ARG A 231 -41.49 48.66 -111.41
C ARG A 231 -42.90 48.99 -111.87
N THR A 232 -43.89 48.85 -110.99
CA THR A 232 -45.29 49.16 -111.32
C THR A 232 -45.46 50.65 -111.55
N LYS A 233 -44.77 51.49 -110.77
CA LYS A 233 -44.74 52.94 -110.94
C LYS A 233 -44.05 53.35 -112.25
N GLU A 234 -42.89 52.78 -112.55
CA GLU A 234 -42.17 52.99 -113.82
C GLU A 234 -43.01 52.58 -115.04
N ALA A 235 -43.69 51.43 -114.97
CA ALA A 235 -44.59 50.95 -116.03
C ALA A 235 -45.82 51.86 -116.19
N PHE A 236 -46.36 52.39 -115.10
CA PHE A 236 -47.46 53.35 -115.13
C PHE A 236 -47.03 54.68 -115.77
N ASP A 237 -45.86 55.20 -115.40
CA ASP A 237 -45.29 56.43 -115.97
C ASP A 237 -45.04 56.27 -117.49
N THR A 238 -44.53 55.12 -117.94
CA THR A 238 -44.36 54.84 -119.39
C THR A 238 -45.68 54.70 -120.14
N ILE A 239 -46.73 54.11 -119.53
CA ILE A 239 -48.08 54.06 -120.13
C ILE A 239 -48.70 55.47 -120.21
N GLN A 240 -48.39 56.35 -119.25
CA GLN A 240 -48.87 57.72 -119.22
C GLN A 240 -48.14 58.60 -120.27
N GLU A 241 -46.86 58.36 -120.54
CA GLU A 241 -46.11 59.01 -121.63
C GLU A 241 -46.54 58.55 -123.04
N GLN A 242 -47.05 57.32 -123.20
CA GLN A 242 -47.56 56.82 -124.49
C GLN A 242 -48.98 57.31 -124.86
N LYS A 243 -49.67 58.04 -123.97
CA LYS A 243 -51.02 58.58 -124.18
C LYS A 243 -51.04 60.09 -124.48
N VAL A 244 -49.89 60.71 -124.72
CA VAL A 244 -49.74 62.13 -125.08
C VAL A 244 -49.29 62.27 -126.53
#